data_AF-A0A520B8C7-F1
#
_entry.id   AF-A0A520B8C7-F1
#
_cell.length_a   1.000
_cell.length_b   1.000
_cell.length_c   1.000
_cell.angle_alpha   90.00
_cell.angle_beta   90.00
_cell.angle_gamma   90.00
#
_symmetry.space_group_name_H-M   'P 1'
#
loop_
_entity.id
_entity.type
_entity.pdbx_description
1 polymer ?
#
loop_
_entity_poly.entity_id
_entity_poly.type
_entity_poly.pdbx_seq_one_letter_code
_entity_poly.pdbx_strand_id
1 'polypeptide(L)'
;MFNSLGHLSDDLAEEREAMTKTSFDQIVDGIDQQLSYLHKEQWAHRYAELLDVICVATGEARERAKQTMEVHKKTQFRPETSRAALIAQAKLGYDTPQKEESSA
;
A
#
# COMPACT_ATOMS: atom_id res chain seq x y z
N MET A 1 30.20 36.87 -13.65
CA MET A 1 28.73 36.70 -13.70
C MET A 1 28.45 35.21 -13.77
N PHE A 2 28.23 34.56 -12.63
CA PHE A 2 27.82 33.15 -12.57
C PHE A 2 26.64 33.09 -11.59
N ASN A 3 25.42 33.03 -12.12
CA ASN A 3 24.21 32.71 -11.36
C ASN A 3 23.08 32.28 -12.32
N SER A 4 23.37 31.37 -13.24
CA SER A 4 22.37 30.84 -14.18
C SER A 4 22.23 29.31 -14.15
N LEU A 5 23.01 28.61 -13.33
CA LEU A 5 22.91 27.14 -13.18
C LEU A 5 21.97 26.68 -12.06
N GLY A 6 21.72 27.52 -11.04
CA GLY A 6 20.81 27.15 -9.93
C GLY A 6 19.34 27.08 -10.37
N HIS A 7 18.89 28.09 -11.14
CA HIS A 7 17.48 28.21 -11.52
C HIS A 7 16.97 27.07 -12.42
N LEU A 8 17.78 26.62 -13.39
CA LEU A 8 17.44 25.49 -14.26
C LEU A 8 17.44 24.14 -13.52
N SER A 9 18.21 24.02 -12.44
CA SER A 9 18.24 22.79 -11.64
C SER A 9 17.01 22.68 -10.72
N ASP A 10 16.49 23.81 -10.27
CA ASP A 10 15.26 23.90 -9.48
C ASP A 10 14.03 23.64 -10.37
N ASP A 11 13.96 24.24 -11.57
CA ASP A 11 12.87 24.00 -12.52
C ASP A 11 12.77 22.51 -12.94
N LEU A 12 13.92 21.85 -13.17
CA LEU A 12 13.97 20.42 -13.48
C LEU A 12 13.61 19.53 -12.28
N ALA A 13 13.83 19.99 -11.05
CA ALA A 13 13.41 19.27 -9.84
C ALA A 13 11.88 19.39 -9.65
N GLU A 14 11.32 20.58 -9.86
CA GLU A 14 9.88 20.83 -9.81
C GLU A 14 9.11 20.05 -10.91
N GLU A 15 9.62 20.00 -12.14
CA GLU A 15 9.01 19.19 -13.21
C GLU A 15 9.03 17.70 -12.89
N ARG A 16 10.13 17.19 -12.32
CA ARG A 16 10.23 15.79 -11.87
C ARG A 16 9.26 15.51 -10.72
N GLU A 17 9.13 16.42 -9.77
CA GLU A 17 8.17 16.31 -8.67
C GLU A 17 6.71 16.34 -9.18
N ALA A 18 6.39 17.21 -10.14
CA ALA A 18 5.06 17.27 -10.74
C ALA A 18 4.71 16.01 -11.56
N MET A 19 5.68 15.47 -12.30
CA MET A 19 5.49 14.25 -13.09
C MET A 19 5.36 13.01 -12.20
N THR A 20 6.15 12.92 -11.14
CA THR A 20 6.05 11.84 -10.14
C THR A 20 4.72 11.90 -9.37
N LYS A 21 4.27 13.08 -8.98
CA LYS A 21 2.95 13.27 -8.36
C LYS A 21 1.81 12.82 -9.28
N THR A 22 1.87 13.22 -10.55
CA THR A 22 0.89 12.79 -11.57
C THR A 22 0.88 11.27 -11.75
N SER A 23 2.05 10.62 -11.66
CA SER A 23 2.17 9.17 -11.72
C SER A 23 1.57 8.47 -10.49
N PHE A 24 1.72 9.03 -9.29
CA PHE A 24 1.14 8.45 -8.07
C PHE A 24 -0.38 8.62 -8.04
N ASP A 25 -0.90 9.77 -8.49
CA ASP A 25 -2.34 10.00 -8.57
C ASP A 25 -3.02 8.97 -9.50
N GLN A 26 -2.38 8.59 -10.61
CA GLN A 26 -2.86 7.50 -11.49
C GLN A 26 -2.91 6.14 -10.78
N ILE A 27 -1.97 5.85 -9.86
CA ILE A 27 -1.99 4.63 -9.05
C ILE A 27 -3.18 4.65 -8.09
N VAL A 28 -3.44 5.80 -7.44
CA VAL A 28 -4.59 5.97 -6.54
C VAL A 28 -5.91 5.79 -7.30
N ASP A 29 -6.04 6.37 -8.49
CA ASP A 29 -7.22 6.20 -9.35
C ASP A 29 -7.43 4.73 -9.73
N GLY A 30 -6.35 4.01 -10.06
CA GLY A 30 -6.40 2.57 -10.33
C GLY A 30 -6.87 1.75 -9.12
N ILE A 31 -6.38 2.08 -7.93
CA ILE A 31 -6.84 1.48 -6.66
C ILE A 31 -8.33 1.73 -6.46
N ASP A 32 -8.81 2.95 -6.69
CA ASP A 32 -10.21 3.31 -6.51
C ASP A 32 -11.12 2.58 -7.51
N GLN A 33 -10.70 2.46 -8.77
CA GLN A 33 -11.43 1.69 -9.80
C GLN A 33 -11.50 0.19 -9.47
N GLN A 34 -10.45 -0.37 -8.87
CA GLN A 34 -10.36 -1.80 -8.56
C GLN A 34 -10.59 -2.13 -7.08
N LEU A 35 -11.09 -1.18 -6.29
CA LEU A 35 -11.10 -1.28 -4.83
C LEU A 35 -11.82 -2.54 -4.32
N SER A 36 -12.94 -2.90 -4.95
CA SER A 36 -13.69 -4.11 -4.62
C SER A 36 -12.91 -5.41 -4.87
N TYR A 37 -12.08 -5.44 -5.90
CA TYR A 37 -11.24 -6.60 -6.23
C TYR A 37 -10.06 -6.70 -5.26
N LEU A 38 -9.31 -5.61 -5.12
CA LEU A 38 -8.13 -5.53 -4.24
C LEU A 38 -8.51 -5.78 -2.78
N HIS A 39 -9.67 -5.30 -2.35
CA HIS A 39 -10.21 -5.62 -1.03
C HIS A 39 -10.39 -7.12 -0.82
N LYS A 40 -10.93 -7.86 -1.79
CA LYS A 40 -11.14 -9.31 -1.65
C LYS A 40 -9.81 -10.05 -1.52
N GLU A 41 -8.81 -9.68 -2.31
CA GLU A 41 -7.48 -10.30 -2.23
C GLU A 41 -6.84 -10.04 -0.86
N GLN A 42 -6.81 -8.76 -0.44
CA GLN A 42 -6.25 -8.38 0.86
C GLN A 42 -7.00 -9.03 2.02
N TRP A 43 -8.33 -9.09 1.93
CA TRP A 43 -9.18 -9.70 2.95
C TRP A 43 -8.89 -11.20 3.07
N ALA A 44 -8.78 -11.90 1.95
CA ALA A 44 -8.48 -13.33 1.92
C ALA A 44 -7.09 -13.64 2.50
N HIS A 45 -6.08 -12.83 2.13
CA HIS A 45 -4.73 -13.00 2.66
C HIS A 45 -4.70 -12.83 4.18
N ARG A 46 -5.31 -11.75 4.70
CA ARG A 46 -5.37 -11.49 6.13
C ARG A 46 -6.19 -12.53 6.90
N TYR A 47 -7.24 -13.07 6.27
CA TYR A 47 -8.04 -14.14 6.85
C TYR A 47 -7.19 -15.42 7.03
N ALA A 48 -6.39 -15.79 6.03
CA ALA A 48 -5.47 -16.92 6.12
C ALA A 48 -4.43 -16.73 7.22
N GLU A 49 -3.77 -15.57 7.27
CA GLU A 49 -2.80 -15.25 8.35
C GLU A 49 -3.41 -15.37 9.75
N LEU A 50 -4.64 -14.86 9.94
CA LEU A 50 -5.32 -14.94 11.23
C LEU A 50 -5.70 -16.38 11.59
N LEU A 51 -6.08 -17.21 10.62
CA LEU A 51 -6.31 -18.63 10.86
C LEU A 51 -5.03 -19.33 11.30
N ASP A 52 -3.92 -19.09 10.63
CA ASP A 52 -2.62 -19.67 10.98
C ASP A 52 -2.24 -19.30 12.41
N VAL A 53 -2.37 -18.02 12.78
CA VAL A 53 -2.11 -17.54 14.15
C VAL A 53 -3.03 -18.23 15.17
N ILE A 54 -4.33 -18.36 14.89
CA ILE A 54 -5.29 -19.03 15.79
C ILE A 54 -4.96 -20.52 15.97
N CYS A 55 -4.42 -21.17 14.94
CA CYS A 55 -4.01 -22.57 14.99
C CYS A 55 -2.78 -22.79 15.86
N VAL A 56 -1.79 -21.90 15.80
CA VAL A 56 -0.51 -22.07 16.50
C VAL A 56 -0.46 -21.42 17.89
N ALA A 57 -1.21 -20.35 18.12
CA ALA A 57 -1.18 -19.61 19.38
C ALA A 57 -1.95 -20.32 20.50
N THR A 58 -1.57 -20.03 21.75
CA THR A 58 -2.26 -20.53 22.96
C THR A 58 -2.60 -19.39 23.92
N GLY A 59 -3.47 -19.68 24.89
CA GLY A 59 -3.87 -18.72 25.93
C GLY A 59 -4.42 -17.40 25.37
N GLU A 60 -4.04 -16.29 26.00
CA GLU A 60 -4.51 -14.95 25.64
C GLU A 60 -4.20 -14.56 24.20
N ALA A 61 -3.06 -14.99 23.65
CA ALA A 61 -2.69 -14.67 22.28
C ALA A 61 -3.68 -15.26 21.27
N ARG A 62 -4.15 -16.49 21.52
CA ARG A 62 -5.19 -17.14 20.70
C ARG A 62 -6.52 -16.41 20.80
N GLU A 63 -6.93 -16.02 22.00
CA GLU A 63 -8.19 -15.30 22.21
C GLU A 63 -8.18 -13.92 21.56
N ARG A 64 -7.05 -13.18 21.62
CA ARG A 64 -6.88 -11.93 20.86
C ARG A 64 -7.01 -12.16 19.35
N ALA A 65 -6.37 -13.21 18.81
CA ALA A 65 -6.44 -13.51 17.39
C ALA A 65 -7.86 -13.87 16.94
N LYS A 66 -8.63 -14.61 17.75
CA LYS A 66 -10.06 -14.87 17.50
C LYS A 66 -10.89 -13.58 17.51
N GLN A 67 -10.65 -12.67 18.46
CA GLN A 67 -11.32 -11.37 18.48
C GLN A 67 -11.00 -10.55 17.23
N THR A 68 -9.74 -10.55 16.80
CA THR A 68 -9.33 -9.91 15.54
C THR A 68 -10.03 -10.54 14.33
N MET A 69 -10.15 -11.86 14.28
CA MET A 69 -10.89 -12.58 13.23
C MET A 69 -12.36 -12.15 13.16
N GLU A 70 -13.03 -12.01 14.30
CA GLU A 70 -14.43 -11.57 14.34
C GLU A 70 -14.60 -10.11 13.86
N VAL A 71 -13.63 -9.23 14.16
CA VAL A 71 -13.60 -7.88 13.59
C VAL A 71 -13.37 -7.93 12.08
N HIS A 72 -12.43 -8.75 11.62
CA HIS A 72 -12.10 -8.90 10.19
C HIS A 72 -13.29 -9.40 9.36
N LYS A 73 -14.09 -10.32 9.89
CA LYS A 73 -15.31 -10.79 9.22
C LYS A 73 -16.35 -9.69 9.02
N LYS A 74 -16.43 -8.70 9.92
CA LYS A 74 -17.40 -7.59 9.81
C LYS A 74 -17.10 -6.65 8.63
N THR A 75 -15.87 -6.64 8.13
CA THR A 75 -15.43 -5.76 7.04
C THR A 75 -15.38 -6.44 5.68
N GLN A 76 -15.72 -7.74 5.57
CA GLN A 76 -15.62 -8.56 4.35
C GLN A 76 -16.31 -7.95 3.10
N PHE A 77 -17.37 -7.18 3.31
CA PHE A 77 -18.16 -6.56 2.23
C PHE A 77 -18.07 -5.03 2.28
N ARG A 78 -17.01 -4.48 2.88
CA ARG A 78 -16.79 -3.04 3.07
C ARG A 78 -15.45 -2.64 2.45
N PRO A 79 -15.36 -2.58 1.12
CA PRO A 79 -14.10 -2.32 0.42
C PRO A 79 -13.44 -0.98 0.79
N GLU A 80 -14.24 -0.01 1.25
CA GLU A 80 -13.77 1.29 1.74
C GLU A 80 -12.80 1.16 2.93
N THR A 81 -12.91 0.08 3.70
CA THR A 81 -12.03 -0.20 4.85
C THR A 81 -10.60 -0.57 4.43
N SER A 82 -10.40 -1.02 3.19
CA SER A 82 -9.10 -1.37 2.65
C SER A 82 -8.39 -0.20 1.96
N ARG A 83 -9.13 0.84 1.54
CA ARG A 83 -8.60 1.91 0.68
C ARG A 83 -7.33 2.56 1.23
N ALA A 84 -7.38 3.00 2.49
CA ALA A 84 -6.24 3.68 3.12
C ALA A 84 -5.00 2.78 3.23
N ALA A 85 -5.20 1.49 3.53
CA ALA A 85 -4.11 0.52 3.61
C ALA A 85 -3.49 0.24 2.22
N LEU A 86 -4.32 0.12 1.18
CA LEU A 86 -3.87 -0.09 -0.19
C LEU A 86 -3.06 1.11 -0.71
N ILE A 87 -3.51 2.35 -0.45
CA ILE A 87 -2.77 3.56 -0.82
C ILE A 87 -1.43 3.64 -0.07
N ALA A 88 -1.41 3.31 1.23
CA ALA A 88 -0.17 3.30 2.00
C ALA A 88 0.83 2.24 1.48
N GLN A 89 0.35 1.06 1.09
CA GLN A 89 1.18 0.01 0.50
C GLN A 89 1.72 0.43 -0.87
N ALA A 90 0.89 1.02 -1.72
CA ALA A 90 1.31 1.55 -3.02
C ALA A 90 2.37 2.65 -2.86
N LYS A 91 2.19 3.54 -1.87
CA LYS A 91 3.17 4.59 -1.56
C LYS A 91 4.52 4.01 -1.14
N LEU A 92 4.53 2.98 -0.29
CA LEU A 92 5.77 2.30 0.09
C LEU A 92 6.50 1.71 -1.13
N GLY A 93 5.77 1.07 -2.05
CA GLY A 93 6.34 0.53 -3.28
C GLY A 93 6.84 1.62 -4.24
N TYR A 94 6.15 2.76 -4.27
CA TYR A 94 6.51 3.91 -5.10
C TYR A 94 7.77 4.64 -4.58
N ASP A 95 7.88 4.80 -3.26
CA ASP A 95 9.01 5.46 -2.60
C ASP A 95 10.26 4.58 -2.56
N THR A 96 10.11 3.26 -2.79
CA THR A 96 11.24 2.33 -2.83
C THR A 96 11.80 2.26 -4.24
N PRO A 97 13.02 2.78 -4.52
CA PRO A 97 13.63 2.58 -5.82
C PRO A 97 13.80 1.09 -6.06
N GLN A 98 13.22 0.57 -7.16
CA GLN A 98 13.49 -0.79 -7.61
C GLN A 98 15.00 -0.94 -7.71
N LYS A 99 15.60 -1.69 -6.78
CA LYS A 99 16.91 -2.27 -7.00
C LYS A 99 16.71 -3.23 -8.16
N GLU A 100 17.01 -2.77 -9.37
CA GLU A 100 17.20 -3.66 -10.49
C GLU A 100 18.20 -4.72 -10.03
N GLU A 101 17.73 -5.95 -9.83
CA GLU A 101 18.59 -7.11 -9.76
C GLU A 101 19.22 -7.30 -11.15
N SER A 102 20.21 -6.45 -11.46
CA SER A 102 21.15 -6.68 -12.54
C SER A 102 21.99 -7.88 -12.12
N SER A 103 21.50 -9.08 -12.45
CA SER A 103 22.33 -10.27 -12.46
C SER A 103 23.30 -10.15 -13.63
N ALA A 104 24.59 -9.97 -13.31
CA ALA A 104 25.71 -10.10 -14.22
C ALA A 104 26.28 -11.53 -14.17
#